data_AF-A0A151EE39-F1
#
_entry.id   AF-A0A151EE39-F1
#
_cell.length_a   1.000
_cell.length_b   1.000
_cell.length_c   1.000
_cell.angle_alpha   90.00
_cell.angle_beta   90.00
_cell.angle_gamma   90.00
#
_symmetry.space_group_name_H-M   'P 1'
#
loop_
_entity.id
_entity.type
_entity.pdbx_description
1 polymer ?
#
loop_
_entity_poly.entity_id
_entity_poly.type
_entity_poly.pdbx_seq_one_letter_code
_entity_poly.pdbx_strand_id
1 'polypeptide(L)' 'MVKFCPRCGSKEIGWPLPHDRQKWECKECGYIGAFIIEDGEIADEIRKEYIKNRQNIQE' A
#
# COMPACT_ATOMS: atom_id res chain seq x y z
N MET A 1 -10.64 11.98 -1.33
CA MET A 1 -10.53 10.51 -1.51
C MET A 1 -9.17 10.08 -1.02
N VAL A 2 -9.14 9.20 -0.02
CA VAL A 2 -7.92 8.61 0.52
C VAL A 2 -7.59 7.39 -0.34
N LYS A 3 -6.31 7.15 -0.59
CA LYS A 3 -5.82 6.02 -1.39
C LYS A 3 -4.90 5.18 -0.50
N PHE A 4 -4.91 3.87 -0.72
CA PHE A 4 -4.22 2.90 0.12
C PHE A 4 -3.47 1.88 -0.74
N CYS A 5 -2.32 1.45 -0.24
CA CYS A 5 -1.51 0.43 -0.87
C CYS A 5 -2.22 -0.94 -0.86
N PRO A 6 -2.36 -1.62 -2.00
CA PRO A 6 -2.98 -2.94 -2.08
C PRO A 6 -2.14 -4.07 -1.45
N ARG A 7 -0.88 -3.80 -1.09
CA ARG A 7 0.03 -4.79 -0.51
C ARG A 7 0.13 -4.74 1.01
N CYS A 8 0.10 -3.54 1.59
CA CYS A 8 0.31 -3.35 3.02
C CYS A 8 -0.74 -2.47 3.71
N GLY A 9 -1.74 -1.96 2.97
CA GLY A 9 -2.78 -1.09 3.51
C GLY A 9 -2.30 0.32 3.88
N SER A 10 -1.04 0.66 3.62
CA SER A 10 -0.50 1.99 3.97
C SER A 10 -1.10 3.10 3.10
N LYS A 11 -1.34 4.25 3.73
CA LYS A 11 -1.68 5.52 3.07
C LYS A 11 -0.46 6.28 2.55
N GLU A 12 0.75 5.80 2.84
CA GLU A 12 2.00 6.40 2.39
C GLU A 12 2.30 5.98 0.95
N ILE A 13 1.57 6.61 0.04
CA ILE A 13 1.66 6.39 -1.40
C ILE A 13 1.88 7.72 -2.12
N GLY A 14 2.61 7.65 -3.22
CA GLY A 14 2.89 8.79 -4.07
C GLY A 14 3.11 8.36 -5.51
N TRP A 15 3.56 9.30 -6.32
CA TRP A 15 3.96 9.02 -7.70
C TRP A 15 5.42 8.58 -7.72
N PRO A 16 5.79 7.50 -8.43
CA PRO A 16 7.18 7.09 -8.58
C PRO A 16 7.99 8.12 -9.38
N LEU A 17 7.35 8.79 -10.35
CA LEU A 17 7.97 9.82 -11.18
C LEU A 17 7.02 11.03 -11.31
N PRO A 18 7.54 12.27 -11.37
CA PRO A 18 6.72 13.48 -11.44
C PRO A 18 5.90 13.60 -12.74
N HIS A 19 6.40 13.02 -13.84
CA HIS A 19 5.73 13.05 -15.14
C HIS A 19 4.89 11.80 -15.44
N ASP A 20 5.09 10.71 -14.70
CA ASP A 20 4.34 9.46 -14.90
C ASP A 20 3.34 9.26 -13.76
N ARG A 21 2.11 9.71 -14.00
CA ARG A 21 0.97 9.54 -13.08
C ARG A 21 0.11 8.33 -13.39
N GLN A 22 0.71 7.30 -13.99
CA GLN A 22 0.03 6.07 -14.34
C GLN A 22 0.14 5.00 -13.24
N LYS A 23 1.14 5.15 -12.36
CA LYS A 23 1.45 4.19 -11.31
C LYS A 23 1.58 4.89 -9.96
N TRP A 24 1.19 4.18 -8.92
CA TRP A 24 1.40 4.55 -7.52
C TRP A 24 2.60 3.81 -6.97
N GLU A 25 3.39 4.49 -6.16
CA GLU A 25 4.46 3.92 -5.36
C GLU A 25 4.10 3.99 -3.88
N CYS A 26 4.17 2.86 -3.17
CA CYS A 26 4.08 2.83 -1.72
C CYS A 26 5.47 2.98 -1.09
N LYS A 27 5.61 3.97 -0.21
CA LYS A 27 6.86 4.26 0.49
C LYS A 27 7.16 3.29 1.64
N GLU A 28 6.16 2.53 2.08
CA GLU A 28 6.33 1.59 3.19
C GLU A 28 6.78 0.19 2.73
N CYS A 29 6.13 -0.37 1.70
CA CYS A 29 6.41 -1.73 1.24
C CYS A 29 7.06 -1.81 -0.16
N GLY A 30 7.29 -0.66 -0.81
CA GLY A 30 7.90 -0.58 -2.15
C GLY A 30 7.00 -1.05 -3.30
N TYR A 31 5.68 -1.17 -3.09
CA TYR A 31 4.75 -1.51 -4.16
C TYR A 31 4.76 -0.43 -5.26
N ILE A 32 4.87 -0.82 -6.53
CA ILE A 32 4.75 0.08 -7.69
C ILE A 32 3.72 -0.50 -8.67
N GLY A 33 2.61 0.20 -8.92
CA GLY A 33 1.59 -0.27 -9.87
C GLY A 33 0.40 0.66 -10.04
N ALA A 34 -0.41 0.41 -11.07
CA ALA A 34 -1.58 1.22 -11.39
C ALA A 34 -2.78 0.94 -10.46
N PHE A 35 -2.81 -0.24 -9.81
CA PHE A 35 -3.89 -0.64 -8.94
C PHE A 35 -3.76 -0.01 -7.56
N ILE A 36 -4.84 0.58 -7.05
CA ILE A 36 -4.88 1.25 -5.76
C ILE A 36 -6.22 0.98 -5.08
N ILE A 37 -6.21 0.89 -3.74
CA ILE A 37 -7.43 0.73 -2.95
C ILE A 37 -7.91 2.11 -2.51
N GLU A 38 -9.20 2.38 -2.66
CA GLU A 38 -9.82 3.63 -2.14
C GLU A 38 -10.82 3.35 -1.01
N ASP A 39 -11.09 2.06 -0.73
CA ASP A 39 -11.93 1.60 0.36
C ASP A 39 -11.12 1.43 1.65
N GLY A 40 -11.54 2.13 2.71
CA GLY A 40 -10.84 2.14 3.98
C GLY A 40 -10.96 0.83 4.78
N GLU A 41 -12.09 0.13 4.66
CA GLU A 41 -12.32 -1.13 5.39
C GLU A 41 -11.46 -2.25 4.80
N ILE A 42 -11.39 -2.34 3.47
CA ILE A 42 -10.50 -3.28 2.77
C ILE A 42 -9.04 -2.96 3.11
N ALA A 43 -8.66 -1.68 3.12
CA ALA A 43 -7.28 -1.28 3.45
C ALA A 43 -6.87 -1.65 4.87
N ASP A 44 -7.80 -1.56 5.84
CA ASP A 44 -7.54 -1.91 7.24
C ASP A 44 -7.30 -3.41 7.42
N GLU A 45 -8.08 -4.26 6.74
CA GLU A 45 -7.86 -5.72 6.77
C GLU A 45 -6.53 -6.11 6.12
N ILE A 46 -6.19 -5.52 4.96
CA ILE A 46 -4.87 -5.73 4.31
C ILE A 46 -3.74 -5.30 5.26
N ARG A 47 -3.90 -4.18 5.98
CA ARG A 47 -2.91 -3.68 6.94
C ARG A 47 -2.70 -4.65 8.09
N LYS A 48 -3.78 -5.16 8.68
CA LYS A 48 -3.72 -6.15 9.78
C LYS A 48 -3.00 -7.42 9.34
N GLU A 49 -3.33 -7.95 8.18
CA GLU A 49 -2.67 -9.14 7.63
C GLU A 49 -1.18 -8.90 7.38
N TYR A 50 -0.82 -7.76 6.78
CA TYR A 50 0.56 -7.39 6.52
C TYR A 50 1.41 -7.31 7.80
N ILE A 51 0.89 -6.68 8.85
CA ILE A 51 1.58 -6.59 10.16
C ILE A 51 1.74 -7.96 10.78
N LYS A 52 0.68 -8.78 10.81
CA LYS A 52 0.74 -10.15 11.34
C LYS A 52 1.83 -10.95 10.64
N ASN A 53 1.85 -10.95 9.31
CA ASN A 53 2.84 -11.71 8.53
C ASN A 53 4.27 -11.22 8.78
N ARG A 54 4.48 -9.91 8.97
CA ARG A 54 5.80 -9.33 9.28
C ARG A 54 6.32 -9.70 10.68
N GLN A 55 5.43 -9.92 11.64
CA GLN A 55 5.80 -10.35 12.99
C GLN A 55 6.20 -11.83 13.02
N ASN A 56 5.54 -12.68 12.22
CA ASN A 56 5.84 -14.12 12.13
C ASN A 56 7.15 -14.45 11.37
N ILE A 57 7.79 -13.47 10.71
CA ILE A 57 9.07 -13.66 9.99
C ILE A 57 10.29 -13.45 10.92
N GLN A 58 10.09 -12.98 12.15
CA GLN A 58 11.15 -12.70 13.13
C GLN A 58 11.33 -13.79 14.21
N GLU A 59 10.66 -14.95 14.07
CA GLU A 59 10.84 -16.13 14.95
C GLU A 59 11.73 -17.21 14.31
#